data_AF-A0A6V2THT9-F1
#
_entry.id   AF-A0A6V2THT9-F1
#
_cell.length_a   1.000
_cell.length_b   1.000
_cell.length_c   1.000
_cell.angle_alpha   90.00
_cell.angle_beta   90.00
_cell.angle_gamma   90.00
#
_symmetry.space_group_name_H-M   'P 1'
#
loop_
_entity.id
_entity.type
_entity.pdbx_description
1 polymer ?
#
loop_
_entity_poly.entity_id
_entity_poly.type
_entity_poly.pdbx_seq_one_letter_code
_entity_poly.pdbx_strand_id
1 'polypeptide(L)'
;MLHLEPGHRIMAEALAARIHAPPDRREAVDVRCSDFGVQYYLCVPPEQQNVLKLSVWVRCFAEVVEGVGEAFFAEQLYPGMVQPPEPGYSLTLALDLDALPPEEEARNELVRKLSCVGRDVLGAPLRVALLALLGGAAPPRPYYAVHHREGEAMYVVPKDDVVIVVFGIAFASPVEAAIAKAFLHEIEISRRQSRDLATAPTVSYTYRLAGR
;
A
#
# COMPACT_ATOMS: atom_id res chain seq x y z
N MET A 1 -0.07 0.29 -20.86
CA MET A 1 -0.96 0.38 -19.68
C MET A 1 -0.89 1.80 -19.17
N LEU A 2 -2.01 2.53 -19.05
CA LEU A 2 -2.00 3.93 -18.58
C LEU A 2 -2.05 4.04 -17.05
N HIS A 3 -2.74 3.13 -16.38
CA HIS A 3 -2.81 3.03 -14.92
C HIS A 3 -1.89 1.91 -14.43
N LEU A 4 -1.20 2.15 -13.32
CA LEU A 4 -0.44 1.12 -12.63
C LEU A 4 -1.39 0.18 -11.88
N GLU A 5 -1.06 -1.11 -11.86
CA GLU A 5 -1.78 -2.09 -11.04
C GLU A 5 -1.44 -1.86 -9.55
N PRO A 6 -2.42 -1.99 -8.64
CA PRO A 6 -2.18 -1.76 -7.22
C PRO A 6 -1.52 -2.94 -6.49
N GLY A 7 -1.61 -4.14 -7.05
CA GLY A 7 -1.04 -5.36 -6.47
C GLY A 7 0.28 -5.73 -7.13
N HIS A 8 1.21 -6.29 -6.36
CA HIS A 8 2.47 -6.76 -6.89
C HIS A 8 2.25 -8.02 -7.74
N ARG A 9 2.51 -7.95 -9.05
CA ARG A 9 2.20 -9.02 -10.00
C ARG A 9 2.84 -10.39 -9.67
N ILE A 10 4.15 -10.42 -9.39
CA ILE A 10 4.84 -11.67 -9.01
C ILE A 10 4.22 -12.29 -7.75
N MET A 11 3.91 -11.45 -6.74
CA MET A 11 3.24 -11.92 -5.52
C MET A 11 1.84 -12.45 -5.84
N ALA A 12 1.05 -11.75 -6.68
CA ALA A 12 -0.28 -12.20 -7.07
C ALA A 12 -0.24 -13.57 -7.77
N GLU A 13 0.67 -13.77 -8.71
CA GLU A 13 0.85 -15.04 -9.43
C GLU A 13 1.29 -16.17 -8.48
N ALA A 14 2.26 -15.91 -7.60
CA ALA A 14 2.74 -16.90 -6.63
C ALA A 14 1.70 -17.24 -5.55
N LEU A 15 0.95 -16.25 -5.06
CA LEU A 15 -0.17 -16.44 -4.15
C LEU A 15 -1.28 -17.25 -4.80
N ALA A 16 -1.68 -16.91 -6.02
CA ALA A 16 -2.72 -17.63 -6.75
C ALA A 16 -2.34 -19.10 -6.95
N ALA A 17 -1.09 -19.37 -7.34
CA ALA A 17 -0.58 -20.72 -7.51
C ALA A 17 -0.63 -21.57 -6.22
N ARG A 18 -0.69 -20.95 -5.03
CA ARG A 18 -0.78 -21.66 -3.74
C ARG A 18 -2.20 -21.70 -3.17
N ILE A 19 -2.96 -20.62 -3.31
CA ILE A 19 -4.34 -20.51 -2.81
C ILE A 19 -5.31 -21.36 -3.64
N HIS A 20 -5.05 -21.52 -4.95
CA HIS A 20 -5.87 -22.36 -5.82
C HIS A 20 -5.35 -23.80 -5.98
N ALA A 21 -4.17 -24.11 -5.44
CA ALA A 21 -3.65 -25.47 -5.45
C ALA A 21 -4.48 -26.37 -4.51
N PRO A 22 -4.90 -27.56 -4.96
CA PRO A 22 -5.50 -28.54 -4.07
C PRO A 22 -4.45 -29.08 -3.07
N PRO A 23 -4.86 -29.60 -1.90
CA PRO A 23 -3.94 -30.00 -0.83
C PRO A 23 -2.84 -30.99 -1.25
N ASP A 24 -3.15 -31.91 -2.18
CA ASP A 24 -2.24 -32.92 -2.71
C ASP A 24 -1.20 -32.37 -3.70
N ARG A 25 -1.37 -31.13 -4.16
CA ARG A 25 -0.48 -30.46 -5.12
C ARG A 25 0.17 -29.21 -4.55
N ARG A 26 0.14 -29.04 -3.23
CA ARG A 26 0.87 -27.94 -2.61
C ARG A 26 2.36 -28.19 -2.78
N GLU A 27 3.05 -27.12 -3.11
CA GLU A 27 4.49 -27.13 -3.31
C GLU A 27 5.12 -26.08 -2.40
N ALA A 28 6.33 -26.37 -1.94
CA ALA A 28 7.14 -25.36 -1.27
C ALA A 28 7.33 -24.13 -2.18
N VAL A 29 7.49 -22.97 -1.57
CA VAL A 29 7.83 -21.74 -2.29
C VAL A 29 8.81 -20.93 -1.45
N ASP A 30 9.79 -20.33 -2.11
CA ASP A 30 10.69 -19.33 -1.53
C ASP A 30 10.92 -18.27 -2.62
N VAL A 31 10.17 -17.16 -2.52
CA VAL A 31 10.20 -16.08 -3.50
C VAL A 31 10.48 -14.77 -2.79
N ARG A 32 11.53 -14.07 -3.24
CA ARG A 32 11.84 -12.70 -2.83
C ARG A 32 11.72 -11.78 -4.02
N CYS A 33 11.06 -10.65 -3.84
CA CYS A 33 10.97 -9.61 -4.86
C CYS A 33 10.85 -8.23 -4.21
N SER A 34 10.90 -7.18 -5.02
CA SER A 34 10.78 -5.80 -4.56
C SER A 34 10.04 -4.98 -5.58
N ASP A 35 9.24 -4.01 -5.12
CA ASP A 35 8.56 -3.06 -5.99
C ASP A 35 8.38 -1.71 -5.31
N PHE A 36 8.58 -0.62 -6.06
CA PHE A 36 8.48 0.78 -5.64
C PHE A 36 9.13 1.16 -4.29
N GLY A 37 10.09 0.38 -3.76
CA GLY A 37 10.74 0.60 -2.47
C GLY A 37 10.24 -0.29 -1.32
N VAL A 38 9.32 -1.22 -1.61
CA VAL A 38 8.86 -2.28 -0.71
C VAL A 38 9.54 -3.59 -1.09
N GLN A 39 9.96 -4.38 -0.10
CA GLN A 39 10.50 -5.73 -0.33
C GLN A 39 9.51 -6.78 0.18
N TYR A 40 9.41 -7.89 -0.52
CA TYR A 40 8.48 -8.98 -0.23
C TYR A 40 9.23 -10.30 -0.12
N TYR A 41 8.75 -11.15 0.77
CA TYR A 41 9.16 -12.55 0.89
C TYR A 41 7.96 -13.44 1.09
N LEU A 42 7.72 -14.33 0.14
CA LEU A 42 6.67 -15.33 0.18
C LEU A 42 7.31 -16.70 0.40
N CYS A 43 6.87 -17.41 1.43
CA CYS A 43 7.41 -18.70 1.82
C CYS A 43 6.31 -19.70 2.15
N VAL A 44 6.41 -20.91 1.61
CA VAL A 44 5.72 -22.11 2.09
C VAL A 44 6.83 -23.13 2.33
N PRO A 45 7.16 -23.46 3.59
CA PRO A 45 8.25 -24.37 3.89
C PRO A 45 7.88 -25.81 3.49
N PRO A 46 8.87 -26.64 3.08
CA PRO A 46 8.61 -28.03 2.69
C PRO A 46 8.06 -28.89 3.83
N GLU A 47 8.42 -28.55 5.08
CA GLU A 47 8.02 -29.23 6.30
C GLU A 47 6.55 -28.95 6.70
N GLN A 48 5.99 -27.82 6.22
CA GLN A 48 4.67 -27.33 6.61
C GLN A 48 3.97 -26.67 5.41
N GLN A 49 3.58 -27.52 4.45
CA GLN A 49 3.05 -27.09 3.16
C GLN A 49 1.64 -26.49 3.23
N ASN A 50 0.99 -26.53 4.40
CA ASN A 50 -0.29 -25.87 4.63
C ASN A 50 -0.15 -24.43 5.16
N VAL A 51 1.05 -23.97 5.52
CA VAL A 51 1.24 -22.60 6.02
C VAL A 51 2.00 -21.76 5.00
N LEU A 52 1.33 -20.72 4.50
CA LEU A 52 1.91 -19.70 3.65
C LEU A 52 2.25 -18.48 4.49
N LYS A 53 3.49 -18.00 4.40
CA LYS A 53 3.95 -16.76 5.04
C LYS A 53 4.27 -15.71 3.99
N LEU A 54 3.77 -14.50 4.20
CA LEU A 54 4.08 -13.31 3.41
C LEU A 54 4.66 -12.24 4.33
N SER A 55 5.96 -12.01 4.20
CA SER A 55 6.71 -10.99 4.94
C SER A 55 7.00 -9.80 4.04
N VAL A 56 6.82 -8.59 4.55
CA VAL A 56 7.09 -7.35 3.82
C VAL A 56 7.98 -6.42 4.63
N TRP A 57 8.92 -5.76 3.95
CA TRP A 57 9.72 -4.69 4.52
C TRP A 57 9.36 -3.36 3.88
N VAL A 58 9.10 -2.37 4.71
CA VAL A 58 8.78 -1.00 4.30
C VAL A 58 9.59 -0.03 5.16
N ARG A 59 10.34 0.87 4.52
CA ARG A 59 11.23 1.84 5.19
C ARG A 59 10.57 2.59 6.35
N CYS A 60 9.37 3.14 6.11
CA CYS A 60 8.65 3.99 7.05
C CYS A 60 7.62 3.22 7.90
N PHE A 61 7.76 1.90 8.06
CA PHE A 61 6.75 1.11 8.78
C PHE A 61 6.56 1.56 10.23
N ALA A 62 7.64 1.87 10.94
CA ALA A 62 7.56 2.36 12.32
C ALA A 62 6.75 3.66 12.43
N GLU A 63 6.99 4.62 11.54
CA GLU A 63 6.24 5.89 11.48
C GLU A 63 4.75 5.65 11.17
N VAL A 64 4.46 4.73 10.25
CA VAL A 64 3.09 4.35 9.91
C VAL A 64 2.40 3.76 11.13
N VAL A 65 3.01 2.76 11.79
CA VAL A 65 2.46 2.09 12.97
C VAL A 65 2.24 3.08 14.13
N GLU A 66 3.20 3.96 14.38
CA GLU A 66 3.05 5.02 15.38
C GLU A 66 1.85 5.93 15.06
N GLY A 67 1.64 6.20 13.77
CA GLY A 67 0.52 6.96 13.25
C GLY A 67 -0.84 6.28 13.46
N VAL A 68 -0.97 5.03 13.01
CA VAL A 68 -2.27 4.34 12.90
C VAL A 68 -2.61 3.45 14.10
N GLY A 69 -1.64 3.17 14.97
CA GLY A 69 -1.76 2.27 16.10
C GLY A 69 -1.24 0.85 15.81
N GLU A 70 -0.61 0.23 16.80
CA GLU A 70 0.02 -1.10 16.70
C GLU A 70 -0.95 -2.19 16.27
N ALA A 71 -2.20 -2.12 16.75
CA ALA A 71 -3.22 -3.11 16.46
C ALA A 71 -3.88 -2.94 15.08
N PHE A 72 -3.68 -1.81 14.39
CA PHE A 72 -4.43 -1.48 13.17
C PHE A 72 -4.34 -2.57 12.10
N PHE A 73 -3.13 -3.08 11.83
CA PHE A 73 -2.95 -4.13 10.82
C PHE A 73 -3.62 -5.44 11.24
N ALA A 74 -3.51 -5.81 12.51
CA ALA A 74 -4.08 -7.05 13.04
C ALA A 74 -5.60 -7.01 13.19
N GLU A 75 -6.19 -5.85 13.52
CA GLU A 75 -7.62 -5.73 13.79
C GLU A 75 -8.42 -5.27 12.56
N GLN A 76 -7.86 -4.39 11.74
CA GLN A 76 -8.61 -3.68 10.69
C GLN A 76 -8.29 -4.18 9.28
N LEU A 77 -7.05 -4.60 9.01
CA LEU A 77 -6.61 -4.93 7.65
C LEU A 77 -6.43 -6.42 7.40
N TYR A 78 -5.90 -7.15 8.38
CA TYR A 78 -5.51 -8.56 8.26
C TYR A 78 -5.87 -9.38 9.52
N PRO A 79 -7.15 -9.40 9.93
CA PRO A 79 -7.60 -10.16 11.09
C PRO A 79 -7.24 -11.63 10.99
N GLY A 80 -6.63 -12.15 12.06
CA GLY A 80 -6.20 -13.55 12.17
C GLY A 80 -4.96 -13.93 11.35
N MET A 81 -4.37 -13.01 10.57
CA MET A 81 -3.23 -13.31 9.71
C MET A 81 -1.91 -12.73 10.22
N VAL A 82 -1.93 -11.64 10.99
CA VAL A 82 -0.69 -11.00 11.48
C VAL A 82 0.05 -11.91 12.45
N GLN A 83 1.34 -12.10 12.21
CA GLN A 83 2.29 -12.86 13.03
C GLN A 83 3.46 -11.97 13.48
N PRO A 84 4.26 -12.41 14.47
CA PRO A 84 5.53 -11.75 14.76
C PRO A 84 6.37 -11.60 13.48
N PRO A 85 6.94 -10.41 13.21
CA PRO A 85 7.66 -10.15 11.97
C PRO A 85 8.90 -11.03 11.86
N GLU A 86 9.15 -11.57 10.67
CA GLU A 86 10.39 -12.29 10.39
C GLU A 86 11.62 -11.36 10.45
N PRO A 87 12.80 -11.88 10.83
CA PRO A 87 14.02 -11.08 10.86
C PRO A 87 14.27 -10.35 9.55
N GLY A 88 14.44 -9.02 9.61
CA GLY A 88 14.66 -8.17 8.44
C GLY A 88 13.38 -7.67 7.75
N TYR A 89 12.19 -8.06 8.23
CA TYR A 89 10.90 -7.61 7.70
C TYR A 89 10.14 -6.75 8.72
N SER A 90 9.20 -5.96 8.20
CA SER A 90 8.38 -5.03 8.97
C SER A 90 7.06 -5.65 9.44
N LEU A 91 6.41 -6.43 8.58
CA LEU A 91 5.13 -7.09 8.84
C LEU A 91 5.18 -8.50 8.24
N THR A 92 4.70 -9.49 8.99
CA THR A 92 4.52 -10.86 8.50
C THR A 92 3.07 -11.28 8.64
N LEU A 93 2.51 -11.80 7.55
CA LEU A 93 1.20 -12.42 7.49
C LEU A 93 1.38 -13.93 7.32
N ALA A 94 0.54 -14.72 7.99
CA ALA A 94 0.43 -16.16 7.77
C ALA A 94 -1.00 -16.51 7.36
N LEU A 95 -1.10 -17.47 6.45
CA LEU A 95 -2.36 -18.02 5.95
C LEU A 95 -2.32 -19.54 6.06
N ASP A 96 -3.35 -20.11 6.66
CA ASP A 96 -3.61 -21.55 6.64
C ASP A 96 -4.31 -21.91 5.33
N LEU A 97 -3.62 -22.65 4.48
CA LEU A 97 -4.12 -23.09 3.18
C LEU A 97 -5.20 -24.17 3.31
N ASP A 98 -5.36 -24.81 4.48
CA ASP A 98 -6.46 -25.75 4.76
C ASP A 98 -7.77 -25.04 5.14
N ALA A 99 -7.68 -23.78 5.56
CA ALA A 99 -8.81 -22.96 6.02
C ALA A 99 -9.22 -21.87 5.01
N LEU A 100 -9.07 -22.15 3.71
CA LEU A 100 -9.41 -21.20 2.65
C LEU A 100 -10.93 -21.14 2.37
N PRO A 101 -11.44 -19.98 1.93
CA PRO A 101 -12.81 -19.87 1.45
C PRO A 101 -13.12 -20.91 0.35
N PRO A 102 -14.30 -21.54 0.36
CA PRO A 102 -14.66 -22.52 -0.67
C PRO A 102 -14.92 -21.87 -2.04
N GLU A 103 -15.39 -20.62 -2.06
CA GLU A 103 -15.69 -19.89 -3.30
C GLU A 103 -14.42 -19.40 -4.01
N GLU A 104 -14.31 -19.66 -5.31
CA GLU A 104 -13.19 -19.21 -6.15
C GLU A 104 -13.04 -17.69 -6.15
N GLU A 105 -14.15 -16.96 -6.19
CA GLU A 105 -14.14 -15.49 -6.16
C GLU A 105 -13.58 -14.94 -4.85
N ALA A 106 -13.89 -15.58 -3.72
CA ALA A 106 -13.34 -15.20 -2.42
C ALA A 106 -11.83 -15.48 -2.34
N ARG A 107 -11.35 -16.54 -3.00
CA ARG A 107 -9.91 -16.82 -3.14
C ARG A 107 -9.21 -15.79 -4.01
N ASN A 108 -9.82 -15.39 -5.13
CA ASN A 108 -9.29 -14.34 -6.00
C ASN A 108 -9.18 -13.00 -5.26
N GLU A 109 -10.19 -12.66 -4.46
CA GLU A 109 -10.16 -11.45 -3.63
C GLU A 109 -9.08 -11.53 -2.54
N LEU A 110 -8.85 -12.71 -1.94
CA LEU A 110 -7.76 -12.92 -1.00
C LEU A 110 -6.39 -12.75 -1.66
N VAL A 111 -6.17 -13.31 -2.86
CA VAL A 111 -4.95 -13.11 -3.67
C VAL A 111 -4.74 -11.61 -3.94
N ARG A 112 -5.80 -10.90 -4.35
CA ARG A 112 -5.74 -9.46 -4.61
C ARG A 112 -5.39 -8.68 -3.34
N LYS A 113 -6.00 -9.01 -2.21
CA LYS A 113 -5.75 -8.37 -0.91
C LYS A 113 -4.32 -8.56 -0.44
N LEU A 114 -3.79 -9.79 -0.52
CA LEU A 114 -2.43 -10.12 -0.08
C LEU A 114 -1.36 -9.57 -1.04
N SER A 115 -1.62 -9.51 -2.34
CA SER A 115 -0.67 -8.90 -3.29
C SER A 115 -0.56 -7.37 -3.14
N CYS A 116 -1.51 -6.73 -2.45
CA CYS A 116 -1.54 -5.30 -2.20
C CYS A 116 -0.98 -4.86 -0.83
N VAL A 117 -0.30 -5.74 -0.09
CA VAL A 117 0.16 -5.43 1.29
C VAL A 117 1.03 -4.17 1.35
N GLY A 118 1.94 -3.96 0.39
CA GLY A 118 2.77 -2.74 0.36
C GLY A 118 1.93 -1.46 0.24
N ARG A 119 0.89 -1.47 -0.61
CA ARG A 119 -0.07 -0.37 -0.74
C ARG A 119 -0.83 -0.16 0.57
N ASP A 120 -1.28 -1.23 1.20
CA ASP A 120 -2.07 -1.16 2.43
C ASP A 120 -1.25 -0.58 3.59
N VAL A 121 0.05 -0.89 3.68
CA VAL A 121 0.97 -0.26 4.64
C VAL A 121 1.14 1.22 4.33
N LEU A 122 1.56 1.58 3.11
CA LEU A 122 1.84 2.98 2.75
C LEU A 122 0.59 3.88 2.79
N GLY A 123 -0.58 3.30 2.50
CA GLY A 123 -1.87 3.99 2.50
C GLY A 123 -2.61 3.97 3.84
N ALA A 124 -2.10 3.27 4.86
CA ALA A 124 -2.78 3.15 6.16
C ALA A 124 -3.13 4.51 6.80
N PRO A 125 -2.25 5.54 6.79
CA PRO A 125 -2.60 6.84 7.35
C PRO A 125 -3.77 7.54 6.63
N LEU A 126 -3.81 7.44 5.29
CA LEU A 126 -4.92 7.97 4.50
C LEU A 126 -6.21 7.23 4.83
N ARG A 127 -6.15 5.90 4.97
CA ARG A 127 -7.31 5.08 5.35
C ARG A 127 -7.87 5.48 6.71
N VAL A 128 -7.03 5.65 7.72
CA VAL A 128 -7.46 6.10 9.06
C VAL A 128 -8.11 7.48 8.99
N ALA A 129 -7.50 8.42 8.28
CA ALA A 129 -8.05 9.77 8.11
C ALA A 129 -9.42 9.76 7.42
N LEU A 130 -9.58 8.97 6.35
CA LEU A 130 -10.85 8.86 5.62
C LEU A 130 -11.94 8.15 6.44
N LEU A 131 -11.59 7.13 7.22
CA LEU A 131 -12.55 6.45 8.10
C LEU A 131 -13.02 7.36 9.23
N ALA A 132 -12.12 8.16 9.82
CA ALA A 132 -12.49 9.16 10.81
C ALA A 132 -13.45 10.21 10.23
N LEU A 133 -13.14 10.74 9.03
CA LEU A 133 -14.01 11.68 8.32
C LEU A 133 -15.39 11.07 8.03
N LEU A 134 -15.44 9.83 7.53
CA LEU A 134 -16.69 9.12 7.24
C LEU A 134 -17.54 8.89 8.51
N GLY A 135 -16.88 8.60 9.64
CA GLY A 135 -17.54 8.40 10.92
C GLY A 135 -17.95 9.69 11.64
N GLY A 136 -17.63 10.86 11.11
CA GLY A 136 -17.83 12.15 11.79
C GLY A 136 -17.00 12.27 13.08
N ALA A 137 -15.86 11.58 13.14
CA ALA A 137 -14.97 11.55 14.29
C ALA A 137 -13.74 12.43 14.06
N ALA A 138 -13.15 12.92 15.14
CA ALA A 138 -11.84 13.57 15.05
C ALA A 138 -10.77 12.53 14.67
N PRO A 139 -9.87 12.86 13.73
CA PRO A 139 -8.75 11.98 13.39
C PRO A 139 -7.82 11.80 14.60
N PRO A 140 -7.19 10.62 14.77
CA PRO A 140 -6.28 10.35 15.89
C PRO A 140 -5.08 11.31 15.98
N ARG A 141 -4.68 11.89 14.84
CA ARG A 141 -3.55 12.82 14.72
C ARG A 141 -3.90 14.01 13.84
N PRO A 142 -3.28 15.19 14.09
CA PRO A 142 -3.47 16.38 13.27
C PRO A 142 -2.84 16.25 11.87
N TYR A 143 -1.83 15.39 11.73
CA TYR A 143 -1.25 14.97 10.46
C TYR A 143 -0.48 13.66 10.62
N TYR A 144 -0.16 13.03 9.48
CA TYR A 144 0.69 11.85 9.38
C TYR A 144 1.79 12.13 8.35
N ALA A 145 3.01 11.70 8.62
CA ALA A 145 4.13 11.77 7.68
C ALA A 145 4.54 10.35 7.27
N VAL A 146 4.83 10.17 5.98
CA VAL A 146 5.20 8.88 5.39
C VAL A 146 6.42 9.07 4.50
N HIS A 147 7.62 8.88 5.09
CA HIS A 147 8.91 8.97 4.41
C HIS A 147 9.22 7.68 3.63
N HIS A 148 8.40 7.42 2.62
CA HIS A 148 8.43 6.18 1.84
C HIS A 148 9.70 6.04 0.99
N ARG A 149 10.39 7.15 0.66
CA ARG A 149 11.62 7.19 -0.15
C ARG A 149 12.58 8.25 0.37
N GLU A 150 13.84 8.14 -0.01
CA GLU A 150 14.85 9.13 0.36
C GLU A 150 14.59 10.47 -0.35
N GLY A 151 14.55 11.56 0.42
CA GLY A 151 14.25 12.89 -0.11
C GLY A 151 12.78 13.14 -0.48
N GLU A 152 11.90 12.16 -0.29
CA GLU A 152 10.47 12.24 -0.61
C GLU A 152 9.61 11.90 0.60
N ALA A 153 8.42 12.49 0.66
CA ALA A 153 7.47 12.23 1.74
C ALA A 153 6.03 12.39 1.27
N MET A 154 5.11 11.64 1.87
CA MET A 154 3.67 11.89 1.77
C MET A 154 3.16 12.38 3.12
N TYR A 155 2.37 13.45 3.13
CA TYR A 155 1.70 13.95 4.32
C TYR A 155 0.19 13.79 4.17
N VAL A 156 -0.45 13.23 5.18
CA VAL A 156 -1.92 13.13 5.26
C VAL A 156 -2.38 14.10 6.34
N VAL A 157 -3.18 15.09 5.95
CA VAL A 157 -3.67 16.16 6.82
C VAL A 157 -5.20 16.12 6.83
N PRO A 158 -5.81 15.44 7.81
CA PRO A 158 -7.26 15.45 7.97
C PRO A 158 -7.75 16.85 8.41
N LYS A 159 -8.91 17.23 7.88
CA LYS A 159 -9.71 18.43 8.24
C LYS A 159 -11.15 17.98 8.52
N ASP A 160 -11.99 18.92 8.93
CA ASP A 160 -13.36 18.64 9.37
C ASP A 160 -14.23 18.04 8.26
N ASP A 161 -14.02 18.42 6.99
CA ASP A 161 -14.81 18.02 5.83
C ASP A 161 -13.99 17.40 4.69
N VAL A 162 -12.66 17.40 4.80
CA VAL A 162 -11.75 16.95 3.74
C VAL A 162 -10.49 16.31 4.32
N VAL A 163 -9.88 15.38 3.59
CA VAL A 163 -8.51 14.93 3.86
C VAL A 163 -7.60 15.46 2.76
N ILE A 164 -6.59 16.23 3.16
CA ILE A 164 -5.59 16.78 2.25
C ILE A 164 -4.39 15.82 2.23
N VAL A 165 -3.94 15.45 1.03
CA VAL A 165 -2.73 14.64 0.84
C VAL A 165 -1.69 15.46 0.08
N VAL A 166 -0.51 15.61 0.67
CA VAL A 166 0.60 16.37 0.08
C VAL A 166 1.74 15.41 -0.25
N PHE A 167 2.11 15.34 -1.52
CA PHE A 167 3.27 14.57 -1.97
C PHE A 167 4.47 15.52 -2.19
N GLY A 168 5.52 15.33 -1.39
CA GLY A 168 6.83 15.93 -1.61
C GLY A 168 7.67 14.98 -2.46
N ILE A 169 7.91 15.37 -3.72
CA ILE A 169 8.65 14.58 -4.71
C ILE A 169 9.93 15.33 -5.08
N ALA A 170 11.03 14.61 -5.21
CA ALA A 170 12.33 15.16 -5.59
C ALA A 170 12.74 14.62 -6.98
N PHE A 171 13.23 15.50 -7.84
CA PHE A 171 13.72 15.13 -9.16
C PHE A 171 15.21 15.40 -9.24
N ALA A 172 16.01 14.36 -9.50
CA ALA A 172 17.44 14.51 -9.71
C ALA A 172 17.76 15.23 -11.03
N SER A 173 16.96 14.97 -12.07
CA SER A 173 17.11 15.57 -13.38
C SER A 173 16.25 16.83 -13.55
N PRO A 174 16.82 17.98 -13.92
CA PRO A 174 16.05 19.17 -14.28
C PRO A 174 15.09 18.93 -15.46
N VAL A 175 15.43 18.00 -16.35
CA VAL A 175 14.57 17.61 -17.48
C VAL A 175 13.34 16.86 -16.99
N GLU A 176 13.51 15.90 -16.08
CA GLU A 176 12.38 15.17 -15.47
C GLU A 176 11.50 16.11 -14.65
N ALA A 177 12.11 17.04 -13.91
CA ALA A 177 11.39 18.07 -13.17
C ALA A 177 10.53 18.96 -14.11
N ALA A 178 11.06 19.32 -15.28
CA ALA A 178 10.31 20.09 -16.29
C ALA A 178 9.14 19.27 -16.87
N ILE A 179 9.34 17.98 -17.15
CA ILE A 179 8.28 17.07 -17.62
C ILE A 179 7.20 16.93 -16.55
N ALA A 180 7.56 16.62 -15.30
CA ALA A 180 6.62 16.49 -14.19
C ALA A 180 5.81 17.77 -13.96
N LYS A 181 6.45 18.94 -14.08
CA LYS A 181 5.77 20.24 -14.02
C LYS A 181 4.71 20.37 -15.11
N ALA A 182 5.01 19.98 -16.35
CA ALA A 182 4.03 20.02 -17.44
C ALA A 182 2.83 19.11 -17.14
N PHE A 183 3.07 17.88 -16.65
CA PHE A 183 2.00 16.97 -16.24
C PHE A 183 1.13 17.52 -15.10
N LEU A 184 1.75 18.07 -14.05
CA LEU A 184 1.01 18.63 -12.90
C LEU A 184 0.17 19.85 -13.31
N HIS A 185 0.69 20.67 -14.24
CA HIS A 185 -0.04 21.81 -14.77
C HIS A 185 -1.29 21.37 -15.55
N GLU A 186 -1.18 20.35 -16.40
CA GLU A 186 -2.32 19.80 -17.13
C GLU A 186 -3.37 19.20 -16.19
N ILE A 187 -2.97 18.53 -15.10
CA ILE A 187 -3.91 17.99 -14.10
C ILE A 187 -4.68 19.13 -13.42
N GLU A 188 -3.99 20.19 -12.99
CA GLU A 188 -4.61 21.34 -12.34
C GLU A 188 -5.61 22.06 -13.28
N ILE A 189 -5.25 22.25 -14.55
CA ILE A 189 -6.10 22.91 -15.54
C ILE A 189 -7.28 22.03 -15.95
N SER A 190 -7.03 20.76 -16.27
CA SER A 190 -8.06 19.82 -16.72
C SER A 190 -9.20 19.72 -15.71
N ARG A 191 -8.86 19.72 -14.42
CA ARG A 191 -9.86 19.71 -13.35
C ARG A 191 -10.75 20.95 -13.34
N ARG A 192 -10.21 22.12 -13.68
CA ARG A 192 -10.94 23.40 -13.72
C ARG A 192 -11.84 23.53 -14.95
N GLN A 193 -11.40 22.99 -16.08
CA GLN A 193 -12.05 23.21 -17.38
C GLN A 193 -13.05 22.12 -17.75
N SER A 194 -12.87 20.89 -17.27
CA SER A 194 -13.75 19.76 -17.60
C SER A 194 -14.95 19.69 -16.67
N ARG A 195 -16.16 19.74 -17.26
CA ARG A 195 -17.42 19.48 -16.53
C ARG A 195 -17.54 18.03 -16.07
N ASP A 196 -16.95 17.10 -16.82
CA ASP A 196 -16.97 15.67 -16.49
C ASP A 196 -16.13 15.35 -15.25
N LEU A 197 -15.22 16.25 -14.86
CA LEU A 197 -14.40 16.13 -13.66
C LEU A 197 -15.00 16.85 -12.44
N ALA A 198 -16.24 17.36 -12.50
CA ALA A 198 -16.85 18.21 -11.46
C ALA A 198 -16.82 17.62 -10.03
N THR A 199 -16.76 16.29 -9.88
CA THR A 199 -16.69 15.60 -8.58
C THR A 199 -15.29 15.08 -8.23
N ALA A 200 -14.31 15.24 -9.12
CA ALA A 200 -12.94 14.79 -8.87
C ALA A 200 -12.27 15.65 -7.78
N PRO A 201 -11.31 15.08 -7.02
CA PRO A 201 -10.55 15.82 -6.03
C PRO A 201 -9.85 17.05 -6.61
N THR A 202 -9.73 18.12 -5.83
CA THR A 202 -8.97 19.30 -6.20
C THR A 202 -7.47 19.01 -6.13
N VAL A 203 -6.73 19.44 -7.15
CA VAL A 203 -5.28 19.30 -7.23
C VAL A 203 -4.66 20.69 -7.38
N SER A 204 -3.57 20.93 -6.65
CA SER A 204 -2.69 22.08 -6.81
C SER A 204 -1.25 21.62 -6.65
N TYR A 205 -0.29 22.36 -7.22
CA TYR A 205 1.11 22.03 -7.07
C TYR A 205 1.95 23.29 -6.83
N THR A 206 3.09 23.12 -6.18
CA THR A 206 4.11 24.16 -6.05
C THR A 206 5.44 23.61 -6.55
N TYR A 207 6.25 24.48 -7.15
CA TYR A 207 7.55 24.11 -7.71
C TYR A 207 8.62 25.03 -7.15
N ARG A 208 9.68 24.45 -6.60
CA ARG A 208 10.88 25.16 -6.14
C ARG A 208 12.10 24.57 -6.82
N LEU A 209 12.99 25.43 -7.30
CA LEU A 209 14.31 25.03 -7.77
C LEU A 209 15.20 24.81 -6.55
N ALA A 210 15.94 23.70 -6.49
CA ALA A 210 16.90 23.48 -5.42
C ALA A 210 17.91 24.64 -5.37
N GLY A 211 18.05 25.28 -4.20
CA GLY A 211 19.03 26.35 -3.96
C GLY A 211 18.58 27.79 -4.21
N ARG A 212 17.27 28.07 -4.29
CA ARG A 212 16.71 29.43 -4.29
C ARG A 212 15.50 29.58 -3.38
#